data_AF-A0A7C4EFE6-F1
#
_entry.id   AF-A0A7C4EFE6-F1
#
_cell.length_a   1.000
_cell.length_b   1.000
_cell.length_c   1.000
_cell.angle_alpha   90.00
_cell.angle_beta   90.00
_cell.angle_gamma   90.00
#
_symmetry.space_group_name_H-M   'P 1'
#
loop_
_entity.id
_entity.type
_entity.pdbx_description
1 polymer ?
#
loop_
_entity_poly.entity_id
_entity_poly.type
_entity_poly.pdbx_seq_one_letter_code
_entity_poly.pdbx_strand_id
1 'polypeptide(L)'
;MSSTTPLAPTLDYHGQPGEPRKYLGLSAVAWVQILVIGLAMALLYRHSLIRLWLKTNPFTGEPNWGHAFVVPLIGIYYLYLNRERLLAAKVQTSWWGLVFLVGGIVFYLLWVYPGQNHFFQDIGLVITLFGVVLFVCGWEVMKIAWFPIVFLVCAIPWPQLFYSQLALPLQKLAAEAAVVVLRASGVFAARIGTKIQMGTGEATRWLNVAEACAGLKSLMTFVTIGAAVAFLSSRPLWQKILITLSAIPIAIACNVMRVAGQGLLDHYWSRDVSEGFAHQFVGLVMLVPAFFLIMLVTWVLDRLFIEEADERAVVAAGAGGGAVIDVPRPPAATQPRAAATAAAAPVKPAPAPVIPPRPAVQRPATAASDQAEAARRLAAARPGTARPAPRGPIPPRPPSPPPANRPGGPGVGKNQQTTGQPRPENPKPECREDR
;
A
#
# COMPACT_ATOMS: atom_id res chain seq x y z
N MET A 1 -29.90 -55.33 -0.14
CA MET A 1 -30.36 -54.35 0.88
C MET A 1 -29.45 -54.53 2.08
N SER A 2 -28.37 -53.76 2.13
CA SER A 2 -27.38 -53.83 3.21
C SER A 2 -27.59 -52.62 4.10
N SER A 3 -28.20 -52.83 5.26
CA SER A 3 -28.49 -51.83 6.28
C SER A 3 -27.18 -51.27 6.85
N THR A 4 -26.88 -50.03 6.51
CA THR A 4 -25.84 -49.24 7.16
C THR A 4 -26.31 -48.84 8.56
N THR A 5 -25.77 -49.51 9.57
CA THR A 5 -25.89 -49.14 10.99
C THR A 5 -25.35 -47.71 11.19
N PRO A 6 -26.14 -46.76 11.73
CA PRO A 6 -25.62 -45.43 12.03
C PRO A 6 -24.68 -45.51 13.24
N LEU A 7 -23.46 -44.97 13.10
CA LEU A 7 -22.52 -44.80 14.21
C LEU A 7 -23.19 -44.00 15.33
N ALA A 8 -23.17 -44.55 16.56
CA ALA A 8 -23.69 -43.88 17.74
C ALA A 8 -22.89 -42.60 18.04
N PRO A 9 -23.55 -41.53 18.53
CA PRO A 9 -22.86 -40.30 18.93
C PRO A 9 -21.94 -40.58 20.13
N THR A 10 -20.74 -40.01 20.09
CA THR A 10 -19.79 -40.05 21.22
C THR A 10 -20.38 -39.26 22.39
N LEU A 11 -20.86 -39.98 23.40
CA LEU A 11 -21.33 -39.43 24.68
C LEU A 11 -20.12 -39.06 25.55
N ASP A 12 -20.13 -37.86 26.12
CA ASP A 12 -19.17 -37.50 27.17
C ASP A 12 -19.43 -38.34 28.43
N TYR A 13 -18.48 -38.39 29.38
CA TYR A 13 -18.58 -39.20 30.62
C TYR A 13 -19.87 -38.98 31.44
N HIS A 14 -20.59 -37.87 31.20
CA HIS A 14 -21.87 -37.53 31.82
C HIS A 14 -23.12 -37.89 31.00
N GLY A 15 -23.01 -38.64 29.90
CA GLY A 15 -24.18 -39.09 29.13
C GLY A 15 -24.92 -37.96 28.38
N GLN A 16 -24.27 -36.81 28.21
CA GLN A 16 -24.75 -35.71 27.36
C GLN A 16 -24.12 -35.88 25.96
N PRO A 17 -24.83 -35.55 24.86
CA PRO A 17 -24.20 -35.45 23.55
C PRO A 17 -23.07 -34.42 23.68
N GLY A 18 -21.82 -34.88 23.64
CA GLY A 18 -20.68 -34.03 23.93
C GLY A 18 -20.71 -32.83 22.99
N GLU A 19 -20.66 -31.61 23.54
CA GLU A 19 -20.59 -30.42 22.70
C GLU A 19 -19.39 -30.61 21.77
N PRO A 20 -19.59 -30.57 20.43
CA PRO A 20 -18.50 -30.83 19.50
C PRO A 20 -17.36 -29.87 19.82
N ARG A 21 -16.15 -30.41 20.09
CA ARG A 21 -14.99 -29.60 20.48
C ARG A 21 -14.85 -28.39 19.55
N LYS A 22 -15.04 -27.20 20.12
CA LYS A 22 -14.88 -25.92 19.43
C LYS A 22 -13.43 -25.47 19.59
N TYR A 23 -12.73 -25.27 18.47
CA TYR A 23 -11.38 -24.72 18.43
C TYR A 23 -11.47 -23.32 17.84
N LEU A 24 -11.06 -22.29 18.59
CA LEU A 24 -11.20 -20.87 18.19
C LEU A 24 -12.65 -20.47 17.82
N GLY A 25 -13.65 -21.09 18.47
CA GLY A 25 -15.07 -20.84 18.21
C GLY A 25 -15.68 -21.62 17.04
N LEU A 26 -14.89 -22.45 16.33
CA LEU A 26 -15.32 -23.25 15.17
C LEU A 26 -15.24 -24.75 15.46
N SER A 27 -16.11 -25.55 14.82
CA SER A 27 -16.06 -27.01 14.93
C SER A 27 -14.86 -27.60 14.20
N ALA A 28 -14.41 -28.79 14.60
CA ALA A 28 -13.33 -29.51 13.88
C ALA A 28 -13.66 -29.74 12.39
N VAL A 29 -14.95 -29.99 12.08
CA VAL A 29 -15.43 -30.15 10.70
C VAL A 29 -15.24 -28.86 9.90
N ALA A 30 -15.53 -27.70 10.48
CA ALA A 30 -15.34 -26.41 9.82
C ALA A 30 -13.86 -26.15 9.51
N TRP A 31 -12.96 -26.48 10.42
CA TRP A 31 -11.51 -26.39 10.18
C TRP A 31 -11.04 -27.29 9.04
N VAL A 32 -11.53 -28.53 8.98
CA VAL A 32 -11.24 -29.45 7.87
C VAL A 32 -11.77 -28.90 6.54
N GLN A 33 -13.00 -28.37 6.53
CA GLN A 33 -13.58 -27.74 5.34
C GLN A 33 -12.74 -26.55 4.86
N ILE A 34 -12.34 -25.65 5.78
CA ILE A 34 -11.47 -24.51 5.46
C ILE A 34 -10.13 -25.00 4.89
N LEU A 35 -9.53 -26.02 5.47
CA LEU A 35 -8.25 -26.57 5.01
C LEU A 35 -8.37 -27.20 3.62
N VAL A 36 -9.41 -28.00 3.38
CA VAL A 36 -9.65 -28.65 2.08
C VAL A 36 -9.93 -27.62 0.99
N ILE A 37 -10.79 -26.64 1.27
CA ILE A 37 -11.11 -25.56 0.33
C ILE A 37 -9.88 -24.68 0.08
N GLY A 38 -9.15 -24.31 1.13
CA GLY A 38 -7.91 -23.53 1.02
C GLY A 38 -6.85 -24.25 0.19
N LEU A 39 -6.68 -25.57 0.40
CA LEU A 39 -5.77 -26.39 -0.40
C LEU A 39 -6.24 -26.48 -1.86
N ALA A 40 -7.53 -26.69 -2.11
CA ALA A 40 -8.08 -26.73 -3.46
C ALA A 40 -7.86 -25.39 -4.20
N MET A 41 -8.08 -24.26 -3.53
CA MET A 41 -7.79 -22.94 -4.07
C MET A 41 -6.30 -22.76 -4.35
N ALA A 42 -5.43 -23.15 -3.41
CA ALA A 42 -3.99 -23.04 -3.57
C ALA A 42 -3.47 -23.88 -4.76
N LEU A 43 -4.02 -25.07 -4.97
CA LEU A 43 -3.67 -25.94 -6.10
C LEU A 43 -4.19 -25.42 -7.44
N LEU A 44 -5.44 -24.92 -7.47
CA LEU A 44 -6.05 -24.34 -8.68
C LEU A 44 -5.30 -23.08 -9.12
N TYR A 45 -4.99 -22.20 -8.19
CA TYR A 45 -4.35 -20.91 -8.45
C TYR A 45 -2.83 -20.93 -8.23
N ARG A 46 -2.20 -22.11 -8.14
CA ARG A 46 -0.77 -22.26 -7.81
C ARG A 46 0.14 -21.40 -8.67
N HIS A 47 -0.16 -21.31 -9.97
CA HIS A 47 0.65 -20.55 -10.91
C HIS A 47 0.54 -19.04 -10.65
N SER A 48 -0.68 -18.54 -10.43
CA SER A 48 -0.92 -17.15 -10.04
C SER A 48 -0.27 -16.82 -8.69
N LEU A 49 -0.41 -17.69 -7.69
CA LEU A 49 0.14 -17.47 -6.35
C LEU A 49 1.67 -17.45 -6.34
N ILE A 50 2.32 -18.39 -7.04
CA ILE A 50 3.79 -18.41 -7.17
C ILE A 50 4.26 -17.15 -7.90
N ARG A 51 3.60 -16.79 -9.02
CA ARG A 51 3.93 -15.59 -9.79
C ARG A 51 3.74 -14.30 -8.99
N LEU A 52 2.65 -14.19 -8.23
CA LEU A 52 2.40 -13.08 -7.31
C LEU A 52 3.49 -13.02 -6.25
N TRP A 53 3.79 -14.13 -5.56
CA TRP A 53 4.82 -14.17 -4.53
C TRP A 53 6.20 -13.76 -5.07
N LEU A 54 6.63 -14.31 -6.21
CA LEU A 54 7.91 -13.95 -6.83
C LEU A 54 8.00 -12.46 -7.17
N LYS A 55 6.86 -11.83 -7.50
CA LYS A 55 6.81 -10.40 -7.86
C LYS A 55 6.65 -9.48 -6.66
N THR A 56 5.90 -9.86 -5.63
CA THR A 56 5.52 -8.99 -4.50
C THR A 56 6.31 -9.23 -3.22
N ASN A 57 7.11 -10.31 -3.15
CA ASN A 57 7.91 -10.63 -1.97
C ASN A 57 8.81 -9.44 -1.57
N PRO A 58 8.76 -8.96 -0.31
CA PRO A 58 9.55 -7.81 0.14
C PRO A 58 11.07 -7.99 0.05
N PHE A 59 11.57 -9.24 0.03
CA PHE A 59 13.01 -9.52 0.05
C PHE A 59 13.64 -9.61 -1.34
N THR A 60 12.92 -10.21 -2.30
CA THR A 60 13.47 -10.54 -3.63
C THR A 60 12.59 -10.08 -4.79
N GLY A 61 11.38 -9.59 -4.50
CA GLY A 61 10.43 -9.15 -5.50
C GLY A 61 10.71 -7.74 -6.01
N GLU A 62 9.80 -7.24 -6.84
CA GLU A 62 9.89 -5.90 -7.39
C GLU A 62 9.67 -4.85 -6.29
N PRO A 63 10.55 -3.83 -6.16
CA PRO A 63 10.42 -2.79 -5.15
C PRO A 63 9.09 -2.02 -5.20
N ASN A 64 8.39 -2.03 -6.33
CA ASN A 64 7.14 -1.31 -6.55
C ASN A 64 5.93 -1.94 -5.85
N TRP A 65 5.99 -3.23 -5.54
CA TRP A 65 4.85 -4.00 -5.05
C TRP A 65 4.99 -4.46 -3.60
N GLY A 66 6.00 -4.00 -2.86
CA GLY A 66 6.22 -4.44 -1.47
C GLY A 66 5.04 -4.17 -0.51
N HIS A 67 4.19 -3.19 -0.81
CA HIS A 67 2.97 -2.92 -0.01
C HIS A 67 1.94 -4.06 -0.13
N ALA A 68 1.92 -4.80 -1.26
CA ALA A 68 0.97 -5.87 -1.52
C ALA A 68 1.07 -7.01 -0.48
N PHE A 69 2.25 -7.22 0.12
CA PHE A 69 2.44 -8.20 1.20
C PHE A 69 1.62 -7.86 2.45
N VAL A 70 1.40 -6.57 2.74
CA VAL A 70 0.69 -6.10 3.95
C VAL A 70 -0.82 -6.18 3.78
N VAL A 71 -1.33 -6.12 2.54
CA VAL A 71 -2.76 -6.16 2.21
C VAL A 71 -3.50 -7.37 2.82
N PRO A 72 -3.07 -8.63 2.60
CA PRO A 72 -3.74 -9.78 3.20
C PRO A 72 -3.66 -9.77 4.73
N LEU A 73 -2.58 -9.24 5.32
CA LEU A 73 -2.45 -9.13 6.78
C LEU A 73 -3.47 -8.15 7.37
N ILE A 74 -3.67 -6.99 6.72
CA ILE A 74 -4.72 -6.04 7.10
C ILE A 74 -6.10 -6.68 6.94
N GLY A 75 -6.32 -7.47 5.88
CA GLY A 75 -7.58 -8.18 5.67
C GLY A 75 -7.89 -9.19 6.78
N ILE A 76 -6.89 -9.98 7.21
CA ILE A 76 -7.00 -10.91 8.33
C ILE A 76 -7.25 -10.15 9.64
N TYR A 77 -6.53 -9.06 9.88
CA TYR A 77 -6.74 -8.22 11.06
C TYR A 77 -8.14 -7.61 11.10
N TYR A 78 -8.68 -7.18 9.96
CA TYR A 78 -10.06 -6.70 9.85
C TYR A 78 -11.08 -7.78 10.23
N LEU A 79 -10.87 -9.02 9.78
CA LEU A 79 -11.72 -10.15 10.18
C LEU A 79 -11.59 -10.45 11.68
N TYR A 80 -10.38 -10.35 12.24
CA TYR A 80 -10.14 -10.52 13.67
C TYR A 80 -10.87 -9.47 14.53
N LEU A 81 -10.89 -8.20 14.09
CA LEU A 81 -11.65 -7.14 14.74
C LEU A 81 -13.16 -7.40 14.72
N ASN A 82 -13.66 -8.04 13.66
CA ASN A 82 -15.08 -8.36 13.52
C ASN A 82 -15.43 -9.81 13.91
N ARG A 83 -14.55 -10.52 14.62
CA ARG A 83 -14.71 -11.96 14.94
C ARG A 83 -16.02 -12.27 15.66
N GLU A 84 -16.46 -11.40 16.58
CA GLU A 84 -17.67 -11.62 17.38
C GLU A 84 -18.91 -11.56 16.51
N ARG A 85 -18.95 -10.61 15.56
CA ARG A 85 -20.00 -10.50 14.55
C ARG A 85 -19.97 -11.67 13.57
N LEU A 86 -18.78 -12.16 13.20
CA LEU A 86 -18.62 -13.32 12.31
C LEU A 86 -19.11 -14.61 12.98
N LEU A 87 -18.78 -14.82 14.26
CA LEU A 87 -19.21 -16.00 15.01
C LEU A 87 -20.71 -15.97 15.34
N ALA A 88 -21.30 -14.78 15.48
CA ALA A 88 -22.74 -14.60 15.71
C ALA A 88 -23.59 -14.67 14.43
N ALA A 89 -23.00 -14.45 13.25
CA ALA A 89 -23.71 -14.46 11.97
C ALA A 89 -24.21 -15.87 11.62
N LYS A 90 -25.40 -15.96 11.02
CA LYS A 90 -25.97 -17.24 10.61
C LYS A 90 -25.29 -17.72 9.34
N VAL A 91 -24.67 -18.88 9.42
CA VAL A 91 -24.09 -19.58 8.26
C VAL A 91 -25.22 -20.23 7.46
N GLN A 92 -25.46 -19.73 6.25
CA GLN A 92 -26.45 -20.28 5.33
C GLN A 92 -25.88 -20.33 3.91
N THR A 93 -25.95 -21.49 3.28
CA THR A 93 -25.46 -21.65 1.90
C THR A 93 -26.23 -20.74 0.94
N SER A 94 -25.52 -20.03 0.06
CA SER A 94 -26.13 -19.18 -0.97
C SER A 94 -25.79 -19.66 -2.37
N TRP A 95 -26.80 -19.97 -3.19
CA TRP A 95 -26.63 -20.36 -4.59
C TRP A 95 -26.01 -19.26 -5.46
N TRP A 96 -26.17 -17.99 -5.09
CA TRP A 96 -25.44 -16.89 -5.73
C TRP A 96 -23.93 -17.05 -5.58
N GLY A 97 -23.47 -17.64 -4.47
CA GLY A 97 -22.06 -17.97 -4.28
C GLY A 97 -21.54 -18.95 -5.34
N LEU A 98 -22.38 -19.90 -5.79
CA LEU A 98 -22.01 -20.83 -6.85
C LEU A 98 -21.79 -20.10 -8.19
N VAL A 99 -22.62 -19.10 -8.49
CA VAL A 99 -22.46 -18.27 -9.70
C VAL A 99 -21.12 -17.54 -9.70
N PHE A 100 -20.75 -16.90 -8.60
CA PHE A 100 -19.45 -16.24 -8.47
C PHE A 100 -18.27 -17.23 -8.42
N LEU A 101 -18.45 -18.38 -7.79
CA LEU A 101 -17.44 -19.43 -7.71
C LEU A 101 -17.10 -19.96 -9.10
N VAL A 102 -18.12 -20.48 -9.80
CA VAL A 102 -17.95 -21.03 -11.16
C VAL A 102 -17.57 -19.91 -12.13
N GLY A 103 -18.22 -18.76 -12.06
CA GLY A 103 -17.90 -17.59 -12.88
C GLY A 103 -16.46 -17.12 -12.71
N GLY A 104 -15.94 -17.08 -11.47
CA GLY A 104 -14.55 -16.72 -11.19
C GLY A 104 -13.55 -17.73 -11.74
N ILE A 105 -13.85 -19.04 -11.64
CA ILE A 105 -13.01 -20.09 -12.21
C ILE A 105 -13.01 -20.01 -13.73
N VAL A 106 -14.18 -19.88 -14.36
CA VAL A 106 -14.29 -19.72 -15.82
C VAL A 106 -13.56 -18.46 -16.27
N PHE A 107 -13.73 -17.34 -15.57
CA PHE A 107 -13.03 -16.09 -15.86
C PHE A 107 -11.51 -16.24 -15.76
N TYR A 108 -11.02 -16.91 -14.72
CA TYR A 108 -9.60 -17.25 -14.57
C TYR A 108 -9.11 -18.06 -15.78
N LEU A 109 -9.82 -19.14 -16.14
CA LEU A 109 -9.43 -20.02 -17.25
C LEU A 109 -9.42 -19.28 -18.60
N LEU A 110 -10.41 -18.43 -18.87
CA LEU A 110 -10.46 -17.60 -20.09
C LEU A 110 -9.25 -16.67 -20.22
N TRP A 111 -8.72 -16.18 -19.09
CA TRP A 111 -7.54 -15.31 -19.07
C TRP A 111 -6.22 -16.07 -18.93
N VAL A 112 -6.25 -17.35 -18.57
CA VAL A 112 -5.14 -18.29 -18.81
C VAL A 112 -5.03 -18.57 -20.30
N TYR A 113 -6.15 -18.89 -20.96
CA TYR A 113 -6.24 -19.12 -22.39
C TYR A 113 -7.66 -18.82 -22.89
N PRO A 114 -7.86 -17.96 -23.91
CA PRO A 114 -6.89 -17.35 -24.82
C PRO A 114 -6.33 -15.97 -24.39
N GLY A 115 -6.87 -15.35 -23.33
CA GLY A 115 -6.59 -13.93 -23.06
C GLY A 115 -5.17 -13.60 -22.59
N GLN A 116 -4.45 -14.58 -22.01
CA GLN A 116 -3.04 -14.46 -21.57
C GLN A 116 -2.71 -13.19 -20.76
N ASN A 117 -3.63 -12.74 -19.89
CA ASN A 117 -3.43 -11.54 -19.06
C ASN A 117 -3.43 -11.89 -17.58
N HIS A 118 -2.27 -11.74 -16.96
CA HIS A 118 -2.04 -12.08 -15.56
C HIS A 118 -2.89 -11.26 -14.58
N PHE A 119 -3.16 -9.99 -14.87
CA PHE A 119 -4.00 -9.17 -14.00
C PHE A 119 -5.41 -9.74 -13.89
N PHE A 120 -6.01 -10.11 -15.02
CA PHE A 120 -7.36 -10.68 -15.01
C PHE A 120 -7.39 -12.11 -14.46
N GLN A 121 -6.31 -12.89 -14.63
CA GLN A 121 -6.18 -14.16 -13.92
C GLN A 121 -6.26 -13.97 -12.40
N ASP A 122 -5.55 -12.97 -11.87
CA ASP A 122 -5.49 -12.69 -10.44
C ASP A 122 -6.80 -12.06 -9.93
N ILE A 123 -7.54 -11.32 -10.77
CA ILE A 123 -8.92 -10.90 -10.48
C ILE A 123 -9.86 -12.11 -10.39
N GLY A 124 -9.69 -13.12 -11.26
CA GLY A 124 -10.44 -14.38 -11.20
C GLY A 124 -10.28 -15.08 -9.85
N LEU A 125 -9.07 -15.09 -9.28
CA LEU A 125 -8.81 -15.58 -7.92
C LEU A 125 -9.66 -14.86 -6.87
N VAL A 126 -9.74 -13.54 -6.92
CA VAL A 126 -10.52 -12.74 -5.96
C VAL A 126 -12.03 -13.01 -6.12
N ILE A 127 -12.52 -13.11 -7.36
CA ILE A 127 -13.92 -13.44 -7.64
C ILE A 127 -14.26 -14.85 -7.15
N THR A 128 -13.37 -15.82 -7.37
CA THR A 128 -13.54 -17.19 -6.85
C THR A 128 -13.55 -17.19 -5.33
N LEU A 129 -12.64 -16.46 -4.66
CA LEU A 129 -12.62 -16.35 -3.20
C LEU A 129 -13.94 -15.76 -2.68
N PHE A 130 -14.44 -14.71 -3.33
CA PHE A 130 -15.74 -14.13 -3.02
C PHE A 130 -16.86 -15.17 -3.16
N GLY A 131 -16.88 -15.92 -4.26
CA GLY A 131 -17.84 -16.99 -4.52
C GLY A 131 -17.80 -18.11 -3.49
N VAL A 132 -16.60 -18.58 -3.11
CA VAL A 132 -16.41 -19.60 -2.07
C VAL A 132 -17.01 -19.15 -0.74
N VAL A 133 -16.63 -17.95 -0.27
CA VAL A 133 -17.10 -17.43 1.02
C VAL A 133 -18.62 -17.22 1.00
N LEU A 134 -19.17 -16.68 -0.10
CA LEU A 134 -20.62 -16.49 -0.24
C LEU A 134 -21.37 -17.83 -0.32
N PHE A 135 -20.81 -18.82 -1.01
CA PHE A 135 -21.43 -20.13 -1.18
C PHE A 135 -21.48 -20.89 0.14
N VAL A 136 -20.38 -20.93 0.89
CA VAL A 136 -20.28 -21.69 2.15
C VAL A 136 -20.93 -20.94 3.31
N CYS A 137 -20.69 -19.63 3.43
CA CYS A 137 -21.04 -18.86 4.61
C CYS A 137 -22.31 -18.03 4.46
N GLY A 138 -22.72 -17.69 3.23
CA GLY A 138 -23.91 -16.90 2.95
C GLY A 138 -23.72 -15.38 3.03
N TRP A 139 -24.83 -14.67 2.87
CA TRP A 139 -24.82 -13.21 2.75
C TRP A 139 -24.50 -12.50 4.06
N GLU A 140 -24.91 -13.05 5.21
CA GLU A 140 -24.68 -12.40 6.52
C GLU A 140 -23.18 -12.31 6.84
N VAL A 141 -22.46 -13.41 6.64
CA VAL A 141 -20.99 -13.45 6.81
C VAL A 141 -20.30 -12.58 5.76
N MET A 142 -20.76 -12.64 4.50
CA MET A 142 -20.14 -11.87 3.42
C MET A 142 -20.32 -10.35 3.58
N LYS A 143 -21.42 -9.86 4.18
CA LYS A 143 -21.56 -8.43 4.53
C LYS A 143 -20.48 -7.93 5.49
N ILE A 144 -19.84 -8.84 6.23
CA ILE A 144 -18.69 -8.53 7.09
C ILE A 144 -17.40 -8.77 6.31
N ALA A 145 -17.27 -9.88 5.58
CA ALA A 145 -16.03 -10.29 4.91
C ALA A 145 -15.78 -9.66 3.52
N TRP A 146 -16.71 -8.90 2.95
CA TRP A 146 -16.54 -8.36 1.58
C TRP A 146 -15.35 -7.41 1.46
N PHE A 147 -15.11 -6.55 2.48
CA PHE A 147 -14.02 -5.58 2.45
C PHE A 147 -12.66 -6.27 2.31
N PRO A 148 -12.24 -7.19 3.19
CA PRO A 148 -10.93 -7.81 3.07
C PRO A 148 -10.76 -8.58 1.77
N ILE A 149 -11.84 -9.15 1.21
CA ILE A 149 -11.79 -9.85 -0.09
C ILE A 149 -11.56 -8.86 -1.24
N VAL A 150 -12.36 -7.79 -1.33
CA VAL A 150 -12.19 -6.75 -2.37
C VAL A 150 -10.86 -6.02 -2.21
N PHE A 151 -10.41 -5.81 -0.97
CA PHE A 151 -9.14 -5.17 -0.65
C PHE A 151 -7.93 -5.96 -1.18
N LEU A 152 -8.05 -7.27 -1.42
CA LEU A 152 -6.99 -8.06 -2.09
C LEU A 152 -6.68 -7.54 -3.51
N VAL A 153 -7.60 -6.83 -4.17
CA VAL A 153 -7.33 -6.19 -5.47
C VAL A 153 -6.20 -5.16 -5.35
N CYS A 154 -6.03 -4.52 -4.19
CA CYS A 154 -4.91 -3.61 -3.92
C CYS A 154 -3.56 -4.35 -3.86
N ALA A 155 -3.54 -5.67 -3.69
CA ALA A 155 -2.33 -6.49 -3.74
C ALA A 155 -1.95 -6.94 -5.16
N ILE A 156 -2.87 -6.84 -6.13
CA ILE A 156 -2.67 -7.36 -7.48
C ILE A 156 -1.81 -6.37 -8.29
N PRO A 157 -0.69 -6.81 -8.89
CA PRO A 157 0.11 -5.99 -9.79
C PRO A 157 -0.69 -5.57 -11.03
N TRP A 158 -0.84 -4.27 -11.23
CA TRP A 158 -1.57 -3.72 -12.37
C TRP A 158 -0.84 -3.98 -13.70
N PRO A 159 -1.57 -4.07 -14.83
CA PRO A 159 -0.95 -4.25 -16.14
C PRO A 159 -0.01 -3.10 -16.49
N GLN A 160 1.10 -3.41 -17.15
CA GLN A 160 2.11 -2.40 -17.52
C GLN A 160 1.55 -1.28 -18.40
N LEU A 161 0.55 -1.58 -19.22
CA LEU A 161 -0.12 -0.57 -20.06
C LEU A 161 -0.90 0.46 -19.24
N PHE A 162 -1.63 0.02 -18.21
CA PHE A 162 -2.30 0.94 -17.28
C PHE A 162 -1.28 1.72 -16.47
N TYR A 163 -0.21 1.05 -16.04
CA TYR A 163 0.90 1.70 -15.34
C TYR A 163 1.49 2.85 -16.17
N SER A 164 1.83 2.62 -17.45
CA SER A 164 2.45 3.64 -18.30
C SER A 164 1.51 4.79 -18.63
N GLN A 165 0.23 4.51 -18.86
CA GLN A 165 -0.79 5.54 -19.13
C GLN A 165 -1.05 6.46 -17.93
N LEU A 166 -0.99 5.93 -16.70
CA LEU A 166 -1.21 6.73 -15.49
C LEU A 166 0.07 7.39 -15.00
N ALA A 167 1.23 6.74 -15.12
CA ALA A 167 2.50 7.27 -14.63
C ALA A 167 2.96 8.53 -15.37
N LEU A 168 2.86 8.55 -16.72
CA LEU A 168 3.33 9.68 -17.52
C LEU A 168 2.65 11.03 -17.20
N PRO A 169 1.30 11.14 -17.15
CA PRO A 169 0.66 12.41 -16.80
C PRO A 169 1.00 12.83 -15.36
N LEU A 170 1.03 11.88 -14.41
CA LEU A 170 1.43 12.17 -13.04
C LEU A 170 2.87 12.68 -12.94
N GLN A 171 3.80 12.11 -13.70
CA GLN A 171 5.19 12.57 -13.76
C GLN A 171 5.30 13.97 -14.38
N LYS A 172 4.55 14.27 -15.44
CA LYS A 172 4.53 15.60 -16.06
C LYS A 172 3.98 16.66 -15.11
N LEU A 173 2.88 16.35 -14.43
CA LEU A 173 2.27 17.22 -13.42
C LEU A 173 3.24 17.45 -12.25
N ALA A 174 3.86 16.39 -11.75
CA ALA A 174 4.83 16.49 -10.67
C ALA A 174 6.05 17.31 -11.08
N ALA A 175 6.57 17.13 -12.29
CA ALA A 175 7.69 17.90 -12.82
C ALA A 175 7.37 19.39 -12.94
N GLU A 176 6.16 19.71 -13.41
CA GLU A 176 5.69 21.08 -13.58
C GLU A 176 5.55 21.80 -12.23
N ALA A 177 4.84 21.17 -11.28
CA ALA A 177 4.68 21.71 -9.95
C ALA A 177 6.01 21.82 -9.20
N ALA A 178 6.91 20.84 -9.36
CA ALA A 178 8.24 20.89 -8.75
C ALA A 178 9.09 22.06 -9.30
N VAL A 179 9.02 22.36 -10.61
CA VAL A 179 9.71 23.53 -11.19
C VAL A 179 9.20 24.83 -10.59
N VAL A 180 7.90 24.96 -10.34
CA VAL A 180 7.33 26.15 -9.67
C VAL A 180 7.93 26.31 -8.27
N VAL A 181 7.99 25.22 -7.49
CA VAL A 181 8.57 25.24 -6.14
C VAL A 181 10.08 25.54 -6.15
N LEU A 182 10.82 24.97 -7.11
CA LEU A 182 12.27 25.21 -7.27
C LEU A 182 12.55 26.67 -7.65
N ARG A 183 11.78 27.25 -8.57
CA ARG A 183 11.91 28.67 -8.94
C ARG A 183 11.57 29.59 -7.77
N ALA A 184 10.52 29.26 -7.01
CA ALA A 184 10.15 30.01 -5.82
C ALA A 184 11.23 29.99 -4.72
N SER A 185 12.08 28.96 -4.70
CA SER A 185 13.23 28.82 -3.78
C SER A 185 14.55 29.37 -4.35
N GLY A 186 14.49 30.10 -5.47
CA GLY A 186 15.65 30.76 -6.08
C GLY A 186 16.47 29.89 -7.03
N VAL A 187 16.02 28.65 -7.31
CA VAL A 187 16.72 27.73 -8.22
C VAL A 187 16.24 27.96 -9.66
N PHE A 188 17.19 28.23 -10.57
CA PHE A 188 16.90 28.25 -12.00
C PHE A 188 16.58 26.84 -12.50
N ALA A 189 15.29 26.55 -12.66
CA ALA A 189 14.80 25.25 -13.11
C ALA A 189 13.95 25.37 -14.37
N ALA A 190 14.12 24.43 -15.31
CA ALA A 190 13.31 24.30 -16.52
C ALA A 190 12.91 22.83 -16.73
N ARG A 191 11.69 22.59 -17.22
CA ARG A 191 11.19 21.25 -17.51
C ARG A 191 11.42 20.90 -18.97
N ILE A 192 11.94 19.70 -19.23
CA ILE A 192 11.96 19.08 -20.56
C ILE A 192 11.31 17.69 -20.44
N GLY A 193 10.05 17.60 -20.85
CA GLY A 193 9.25 16.38 -20.67
C GLY A 193 9.05 16.05 -19.19
N THR A 194 9.55 14.90 -18.74
CA THR A 194 9.55 14.46 -17.34
C THR A 194 10.90 14.70 -16.64
N LYS A 195 11.85 15.37 -17.29
CA LYS A 195 13.14 15.73 -16.70
C LYS A 195 13.15 17.21 -16.32
N ILE A 196 13.81 17.52 -15.22
CA ILE A 196 14.01 18.88 -14.73
C ILE A 196 15.49 19.22 -14.89
N GLN A 197 15.77 20.26 -15.66
CA GLN A 197 17.09 20.87 -15.78
C GLN A 197 17.22 21.97 -14.74
N MET A 198 18.31 21.96 -13.97
CA MET A 198 18.58 22.94 -12.90
C MET A 198 19.96 23.55 -13.08
N GLY A 199 20.10 24.86 -12.85
CA GLY A 199 21.36 25.61 -12.98
C GLY A 199 21.58 26.22 -14.37
N THR A 200 22.63 27.03 -14.49
CA THR A 200 23.05 27.72 -15.73
C THR A 200 24.52 27.43 -16.05
N GLY A 201 24.86 27.28 -17.33
CA GLY A 201 26.24 27.04 -17.78
C GLY A 201 26.81 25.66 -17.43
N GLU A 202 28.07 25.59 -17.01
CA GLU A 202 28.78 24.33 -16.67
C GLU A 202 28.21 23.61 -15.44
N ALA A 203 27.38 24.28 -14.63
CA ALA A 203 26.72 23.71 -13.46
C ALA A 203 25.31 23.14 -13.76
N THR A 204 24.99 22.87 -15.03
CA THR A 204 23.70 22.29 -15.44
C THR A 204 23.53 20.87 -14.90
N ARG A 205 22.45 20.64 -14.15
CA ARG A 205 22.09 19.34 -13.55
C ARG A 205 20.77 18.85 -14.09
N TRP A 206 20.63 17.53 -14.20
CA TRP A 206 19.40 16.88 -14.67
C TRP A 206 18.83 16.00 -13.57
N LEU A 207 17.60 16.30 -13.17
CA LEU A 207 16.81 15.49 -12.25
C LEU A 207 15.75 14.74 -13.07
N ASN A 208 15.87 13.41 -13.11
CA ASN A 208 14.88 12.56 -13.76
C ASN A 208 13.73 12.29 -12.78
N VAL A 209 12.55 12.82 -13.06
CA VAL A 209 11.37 12.58 -12.23
C VAL A 209 11.00 11.10 -12.24
N ALA A 210 11.28 10.33 -13.31
CA ALA A 210 10.98 8.90 -13.32
C ALA A 210 11.84 8.08 -12.34
N GLU A 211 13.09 8.48 -12.10
CA GLU A 211 13.97 7.83 -11.11
C GLU A 211 13.69 8.36 -9.71
N ALA A 212 13.49 9.67 -9.59
CA ALA A 212 13.05 10.31 -8.35
C ALA A 212 11.64 9.88 -7.91
N CYS A 213 10.83 9.39 -8.84
CA CYS A 213 9.49 8.88 -8.60
C CYS A 213 9.42 7.39 -8.91
N ALA A 214 9.45 6.59 -7.85
CA ALA A 214 8.61 5.40 -7.79
C ALA A 214 7.11 5.82 -7.71
N GLY A 215 6.64 6.59 -8.69
CA GLY A 215 5.46 7.46 -8.59
C GLY A 215 4.15 6.69 -8.44
N LEU A 216 3.99 5.59 -9.20
CA LEU A 216 2.82 4.72 -9.03
C LEU A 216 2.92 3.86 -7.78
N LYS A 217 4.14 3.45 -7.36
CA LYS A 217 4.36 2.73 -6.09
C LYS A 217 3.81 3.53 -4.92
N SER A 218 4.17 4.82 -4.85
CA SER A 218 3.74 5.71 -3.78
C SER A 218 2.23 5.93 -3.83
N LEU A 219 1.66 6.15 -5.02
CA LEU A 219 0.22 6.25 -5.23
C LEU A 219 -0.54 5.01 -4.73
N MET A 220 -0.16 3.81 -5.18
CA MET A 220 -0.81 2.56 -4.79
C MET A 220 -0.66 2.30 -3.29
N THR A 221 0.50 2.62 -2.72
CA THR A 221 0.74 2.50 -1.28
C THR A 221 -0.18 3.44 -0.49
N PHE A 222 -0.33 4.70 -0.91
CA PHE A 222 -1.22 5.65 -0.25
C PHE A 222 -2.69 5.30 -0.41
N VAL A 223 -3.13 4.83 -1.58
CA VAL A 223 -4.50 4.33 -1.78
C VAL A 223 -4.75 3.12 -0.89
N THR A 224 -3.80 2.18 -0.81
CA THR A 224 -3.92 0.99 0.04
C THR A 224 -4.00 1.36 1.53
N ILE A 225 -3.11 2.23 2.00
CA ILE A 225 -3.11 2.70 3.39
C ILE A 225 -4.37 3.53 3.68
N GLY A 226 -4.77 4.43 2.77
CA GLY A 226 -5.97 5.23 2.89
C GLY A 226 -7.23 4.36 2.98
N ALA A 227 -7.34 3.34 2.14
CA ALA A 227 -8.41 2.35 2.21
C ALA A 227 -8.37 1.55 3.52
N ALA A 228 -7.19 1.09 3.95
CA ALA A 228 -7.05 0.38 5.21
C ALA A 228 -7.52 1.24 6.40
N VAL A 229 -7.02 2.47 6.52
CA VAL A 229 -7.39 3.41 7.58
C VAL A 229 -8.89 3.72 7.54
N ALA A 230 -9.43 4.00 6.35
CA ALA A 230 -10.84 4.29 6.16
C ALA A 230 -11.73 3.13 6.63
N PHE A 231 -11.44 1.90 6.18
CA PHE A 231 -12.30 0.75 6.45
C PHE A 231 -12.11 0.13 7.83
N LEU A 232 -10.94 0.29 8.47
CA LEU A 232 -10.74 -0.02 9.88
C LEU A 232 -11.42 1.00 10.81
N SER A 233 -11.74 2.20 10.32
CA SER A 233 -12.45 3.22 11.09
C SER A 233 -13.97 2.96 11.12
N SER A 234 -14.59 3.29 12.26
CA SER A 234 -16.05 3.27 12.44
C SER A 234 -16.70 4.47 11.78
N ARG A 235 -16.79 4.44 10.44
CA ARG A 235 -17.39 5.49 9.60
C ARG A 235 -18.39 4.94 8.58
N PRO A 236 -19.34 5.74 8.10
CA PRO A 236 -20.24 5.36 7.01
C PRO A 236 -19.45 5.15 5.72
N LEU A 237 -19.99 4.30 4.82
CA LEU A 237 -19.29 3.87 3.61
C LEU A 237 -18.88 5.04 2.70
N TRP A 238 -19.71 6.08 2.60
CA TRP A 238 -19.40 7.24 1.76
C TRP A 238 -18.17 8.01 2.25
N GLN A 239 -18.00 8.20 3.57
CA GLN A 239 -16.79 8.81 4.15
C GLN A 239 -15.58 7.93 3.89
N LYS A 240 -15.73 6.60 4.01
CA LYS A 240 -14.64 5.65 3.74
C LYS A 240 -14.15 5.73 2.30
N ILE A 241 -15.09 5.80 1.36
CA ILE A 241 -14.79 5.98 -0.07
C ILE A 241 -14.13 7.34 -0.29
N LEU A 242 -14.64 8.42 0.31
CA LEU A 242 -14.07 9.75 0.17
C LEU A 242 -12.63 9.84 0.72
N ILE A 243 -12.36 9.27 1.89
CA ILE A 243 -11.02 9.18 2.47
C ILE A 243 -10.09 8.39 1.53
N THR A 244 -10.56 7.25 1.00
CA THR A 244 -9.79 6.45 0.05
C THR A 244 -9.48 7.21 -1.24
N LEU A 245 -10.47 7.92 -1.80
CA LEU A 245 -10.28 8.72 -3.01
C LEU A 245 -9.39 9.94 -2.78
N SER A 246 -9.42 10.53 -1.58
CA SER A 246 -8.53 11.62 -1.17
C SER A 246 -7.05 11.19 -1.14
N ALA A 247 -6.76 9.89 -1.03
CA ALA A 247 -5.40 9.39 -1.11
C ALA A 247 -4.74 9.67 -2.47
N ILE A 248 -5.52 9.83 -3.55
CA ILE A 248 -5.00 10.15 -4.88
C ILE A 248 -4.39 11.56 -4.93
N PRO A 249 -5.11 12.65 -4.61
CA PRO A 249 -4.52 13.99 -4.58
C PRO A 249 -3.44 14.12 -3.49
N ILE A 250 -3.58 13.45 -2.34
CA ILE A 250 -2.51 13.39 -1.32
C ILE A 250 -1.24 12.78 -1.90
N ALA A 251 -1.35 11.66 -2.62
CA ALA A 251 -0.22 11.02 -3.27
C ALA A 251 0.48 11.93 -4.27
N ILE A 252 -0.29 12.67 -5.08
CA ILE A 252 0.24 13.64 -6.04
C ILE A 252 0.99 14.76 -5.29
N ALA A 253 0.39 15.33 -4.24
CA ALA A 253 1.00 16.39 -3.44
C ALA A 253 2.31 15.92 -2.77
N CYS A 254 2.29 14.75 -2.13
CA CYS A 254 3.49 14.13 -1.57
C CYS A 254 4.56 13.88 -2.63
N ASN A 255 4.18 13.46 -3.82
CA ASN A 255 5.11 13.26 -4.92
C ASN A 255 5.74 14.58 -5.40
N VAL A 256 4.97 15.67 -5.48
CA VAL A 256 5.49 17.01 -5.79
C VAL A 256 6.50 17.46 -4.72
N MET A 257 6.14 17.34 -3.44
CA MET A 257 7.03 17.68 -2.32
C MET A 257 8.32 16.86 -2.36
N ARG A 258 8.23 15.58 -2.72
CA ARG A 258 9.39 14.71 -2.87
C ARG A 258 10.32 15.17 -4.00
N VAL A 259 9.78 15.40 -5.20
CA VAL A 259 10.59 15.81 -6.37
C VAL A 259 11.22 17.17 -6.13
N ALA A 260 10.46 18.13 -5.60
CA ALA A 260 10.98 19.45 -5.27
C ALA A 260 12.04 19.40 -4.16
N GLY A 261 11.78 18.64 -3.09
CA GLY A 261 12.71 18.45 -1.99
C GLY A 261 14.02 17.79 -2.42
N GLN A 262 13.94 16.80 -3.32
CA GLN A 262 15.14 16.19 -3.90
C GLN A 262 15.90 17.17 -4.79
N GLY A 263 15.21 17.94 -5.65
CA GLY A 263 15.87 18.98 -6.46
C GLY A 263 16.55 20.05 -5.62
N LEU A 264 15.94 20.43 -4.48
CA LEU A 264 16.51 21.37 -3.54
C LEU A 264 17.75 20.79 -2.84
N LEU A 265 17.65 19.55 -2.36
CA LEU A 265 18.78 18.85 -1.73
C LEU A 265 19.95 18.70 -2.70
N ASP A 266 19.65 18.30 -3.94
CA ASP A 266 20.63 18.19 -5.02
C ASP A 266 21.31 19.53 -5.31
N HIS A 267 20.59 20.65 -5.24
CA HIS A 267 21.16 21.97 -5.50
C HIS A 267 22.08 22.44 -4.37
N TYR A 268 21.64 22.30 -3.11
CA TYR A 268 22.30 22.92 -1.95
C TYR A 268 23.34 22.04 -1.24
N TRP A 269 23.22 20.70 -1.24
CA TRP A 269 24.01 19.81 -0.36
C TRP A 269 25.01 18.87 -1.06
N SER A 270 25.21 19.04 -2.37
CA SER A 270 26.15 18.27 -3.21
C SER A 270 25.72 16.82 -3.52
N ARG A 271 26.26 16.26 -4.62
CA ARG A 271 25.84 15.01 -5.25
C ARG A 271 26.11 13.79 -4.36
N ASP A 272 27.21 13.80 -3.62
CA ASP A 272 27.67 12.67 -2.80
C ASP A 272 26.77 12.40 -1.58
N VAL A 273 26.04 13.41 -1.11
CA VAL A 273 25.06 13.27 -0.02
C VAL A 273 23.72 12.77 -0.56
N SER A 274 23.39 13.02 -1.83
CA SER A 274 22.12 12.61 -2.46
C SER A 274 22.15 11.17 -3.00
N GLU A 275 23.34 10.58 -3.15
CA GLU A 275 23.48 9.21 -3.64
C GLU A 275 23.19 8.15 -2.55
N GLY A 276 22.57 7.04 -2.97
CA GLY A 276 22.32 5.88 -2.11
C GLY A 276 21.29 6.12 -0.99
N PHE A 277 21.75 6.13 0.26
CA PHE A 277 20.91 6.09 1.46
C PHE A 277 19.99 7.32 1.59
N ALA A 278 20.48 8.52 1.26
CA ALA A 278 19.69 9.73 1.37
C ALA A 278 18.47 9.71 0.44
N HIS A 279 18.61 9.17 -0.77
CA HIS A 279 17.50 9.04 -1.71
C HIS A 279 16.39 8.11 -1.20
N GLN A 280 16.77 6.96 -0.63
CA GLN A 280 15.81 6.04 -0.01
C GLN A 280 15.21 6.61 1.29
N PHE A 281 16.02 7.30 2.09
CA PHE A 281 15.60 7.93 3.33
C PHE A 281 14.59 9.06 3.08
N VAL A 282 14.82 9.90 2.07
CA VAL A 282 13.86 10.94 1.66
C VAL A 282 12.53 10.29 1.26
N GLY A 283 12.55 9.18 0.54
CA GLY A 283 11.34 8.41 0.22
C GLY A 283 10.59 7.91 1.46
N LEU A 284 11.31 7.42 2.47
CA LEU A 284 10.74 6.96 3.75
C LEU A 284 10.18 8.13 4.57
N VAL A 285 10.92 9.24 4.67
CA VAL A 285 10.50 10.45 5.39
C VAL A 285 9.22 11.03 4.78
N MET A 286 9.03 10.92 3.47
CA MET A 286 7.82 11.37 2.78
C MET A 286 6.56 10.57 3.15
N LEU A 287 6.68 9.45 3.86
CA LEU A 287 5.54 8.76 4.47
C LEU A 287 4.91 9.57 5.61
N VAL A 288 5.70 10.38 6.31
CA VAL A 288 5.25 11.18 7.47
C VAL A 288 4.27 12.28 7.03
N PRO A 289 4.59 13.17 6.06
CA PRO A 289 3.61 14.12 5.53
C PRO A 289 2.35 13.45 4.99
N ALA A 290 2.48 12.30 4.33
CA ALA A 290 1.32 11.59 3.78
C ALA A 290 0.36 11.10 4.88
N PHE A 291 0.91 10.54 5.97
CA PHE A 291 0.13 10.15 7.13
C PHE A 291 -0.62 11.34 7.75
N PHE A 292 0.08 12.47 7.93
CA PHE A 292 -0.55 13.69 8.47
C PHE A 292 -1.62 14.26 7.53
N LEU A 293 -1.45 14.20 6.21
CA LEU A 293 -2.46 14.64 5.25
C LEU A 293 -3.71 13.75 5.28
N ILE A 294 -3.56 12.43 5.40
CA ILE A 294 -4.70 11.52 5.55
C ILE A 294 -5.43 11.81 6.88
N MET A 295 -4.68 12.02 7.96
CA MET A 295 -5.26 12.38 9.26
C MET A 295 -5.94 13.75 9.23
N LEU A 296 -5.39 14.72 8.49
CA LEU A 296 -6.01 16.02 8.26
C LEU A 296 -7.35 15.87 7.52
N VAL A 297 -7.40 15.08 6.44
CA VAL A 297 -8.67 14.83 5.73
C VAL A 297 -9.71 14.20 6.66
N THR A 298 -9.28 13.23 7.45
CA THR A 298 -10.13 12.55 8.44
C THR A 298 -10.66 13.54 9.48
N TRP A 299 -9.80 14.43 10.00
CA TRP A 299 -10.18 15.47 10.95
C TRP A 299 -11.10 16.54 10.34
N VAL A 300 -10.85 16.95 9.10
CA VAL A 300 -11.73 17.88 8.37
C VAL A 300 -13.11 17.27 8.17
N LEU A 301 -13.19 15.99 7.83
CA LEU A 301 -14.46 15.26 7.70
C LEU A 301 -15.23 15.23 9.03
N ASP A 302 -14.56 14.99 10.15
CA ASP A 302 -15.17 15.01 11.49
C ASP A 302 -15.68 16.39 11.88
N ARG A 303 -15.02 17.46 11.40
CA ARG A 303 -15.43 18.82 11.72
C ARG A 303 -16.54 19.34 10.81
N LEU A 304 -16.58 18.88 9.55
CA LEU A 304 -17.55 19.32 8.55
C LEU A 304 -18.89 18.57 8.69
N PHE A 305 -18.85 17.32 9.17
CA PHE A 305 -20.03 16.50 9.39
C PHE A 305 -20.10 16.08 10.85
N ILE A 306 -20.90 16.82 11.63
CA ILE A 306 -21.38 16.31 12.91
C ILE A 306 -22.39 15.22 12.55
N GLU A 307 -22.03 13.96 12.74
CA GLU A 307 -23.01 12.89 12.75
C GLU A 307 -23.95 13.14 13.93
N GLU A 308 -25.07 13.84 13.67
CA GLU A 308 -26.27 13.60 14.43
C GLU A 308 -26.54 12.11 14.25
N ALA A 309 -26.21 11.34 15.29
CA ALA A 309 -26.43 9.92 15.34
C ALA A 309 -27.83 9.66 14.79
N ASP A 310 -27.92 8.96 13.66
CA ASP A 310 -29.17 8.71 12.97
C ASP A 310 -30.07 7.91 13.94
N GLU A 311 -30.91 8.61 14.70
CA GLU A 311 -31.84 8.05 15.67
C GLU A 311 -32.76 7.02 14.99
N ARG A 312 -32.89 7.09 13.66
CA ARG A 312 -33.64 6.14 12.84
C ARG A 312 -32.98 4.76 12.78
N ALA A 313 -31.66 4.66 12.89
CA ALA A 313 -30.96 3.37 12.97
C ALA A 313 -31.12 2.72 14.35
N VAL A 314 -31.21 3.53 15.42
CA VAL A 314 -31.47 3.05 16.79
C VAL A 314 -32.93 2.65 16.95
N VAL A 315 -33.87 3.39 16.37
CA VAL A 315 -35.31 3.06 16.40
C VAL A 315 -35.62 1.84 15.51
N ALA A 316 -34.96 1.68 14.36
CA ALA A 316 -35.09 0.47 13.54
C ALA A 316 -34.49 -0.79 14.20
N ALA A 317 -33.42 -0.63 15.00
CA ALA A 317 -32.85 -1.71 15.81
C ALA A 317 -33.68 -2.01 17.07
N GLY A 318 -34.39 -1.02 17.62
CA GLY A 318 -35.27 -1.17 18.78
C GLY A 318 -36.66 -1.75 18.47
N ALA A 319 -37.07 -1.80 17.21
CA ALA A 319 -38.36 -2.37 16.79
C ALA A 319 -38.35 -3.91 16.64
N GLY A 320 -37.18 -4.56 16.74
CA GLY A 320 -37.04 -6.02 16.81
C GLY A 320 -37.01 -6.48 18.26
N GLY A 321 -38.17 -6.83 18.81
CA GLY A 321 -38.38 -7.11 20.24
C GLY A 321 -37.42 -8.12 20.87
N GLY A 322 -36.96 -7.78 22.09
CA GLY A 322 -36.22 -8.66 23.00
C GLY A 322 -35.99 -8.00 24.36
N ALA A 323 -36.87 -8.31 25.31
CA ALA A 323 -36.82 -8.10 26.77
C ALA A 323 -35.87 -7.02 27.33
N VAL A 324 -36.44 -5.86 27.68
CA VAL A 324 -35.82 -4.86 28.54
C VAL A 324 -35.87 -5.38 29.99
N ILE A 325 -34.71 -5.66 30.58
CA ILE A 325 -34.58 -5.77 32.03
C ILE A 325 -34.65 -4.35 32.59
N ASP A 326 -35.71 -4.08 33.34
CA ASP A 326 -35.92 -2.83 34.06
C ASP A 326 -34.90 -2.71 35.21
N VAL A 327 -34.03 -1.70 35.13
CA VAL A 327 -33.16 -1.30 36.23
C VAL A 327 -33.77 -0.01 36.79
N PRO A 328 -34.22 0.03 38.06
CA PRO A 328 -34.84 1.22 38.64
C PRO A 328 -33.88 2.40 38.60
N ARG A 329 -34.24 3.44 37.85
CA ARG A 329 -33.52 4.71 37.83
C ARG A 329 -33.83 5.47 39.13
N PRO A 330 -32.84 5.93 39.92
CA PRO A 330 -33.11 6.79 41.07
C PRO A 330 -33.75 8.11 40.59
N PRO A 331 -34.66 8.70 41.40
CA PRO A 331 -35.46 9.84 40.98
C PRO A 331 -34.58 11.03 40.64
N ALA A 332 -34.81 11.58 39.45
CA ALA A 332 -34.13 12.77 38.95
C ALA A 332 -34.38 13.96 39.88
N ALA A 333 -33.30 14.54 40.42
CA ALA A 333 -33.36 15.82 41.10
C ALA A 333 -33.87 16.88 40.12
N THR A 334 -35.05 17.39 40.42
CA THR A 334 -35.76 18.43 39.68
C THR A 334 -34.93 19.71 39.71
N GLN A 335 -34.40 20.15 38.57
CA GLN A 335 -33.87 21.51 38.45
C GLN A 335 -35.02 22.46 38.09
N PRO A 336 -35.35 23.46 38.93
CA PRO A 336 -36.40 24.41 38.61
C PRO A 336 -35.91 25.43 37.57
N ARG A 337 -36.73 25.58 36.54
CA ARG A 337 -36.62 26.58 35.48
C ARG A 337 -37.23 27.90 35.96
N ALA A 338 -36.45 28.98 36.00
CA ALA A 338 -36.93 30.37 36.09
C ALA A 338 -35.94 31.24 35.27
N ALA A 339 -36.35 31.78 34.13
CA ALA A 339 -37.01 33.08 33.93
C ALA A 339 -36.02 34.27 33.98
N ALA A 340 -36.15 35.15 33.00
CA ALA A 340 -35.19 36.14 32.56
C ALA A 340 -35.04 37.38 33.47
N THR A 341 -34.04 38.21 33.11
CA THR A 341 -33.81 39.64 33.41
C THR A 341 -33.41 40.06 34.83
N ALA A 342 -32.17 40.55 34.98
CA ALA A 342 -31.85 41.93 35.42
C ALA A 342 -30.38 42.09 35.87
N ALA A 343 -29.79 43.20 35.42
CA ALA A 343 -28.80 44.06 36.09
C ALA A 343 -27.41 43.53 36.52
N ALA A 344 -26.42 44.39 36.25
CA ALA A 344 -24.99 44.24 36.43
C ALA A 344 -24.51 44.38 37.89
N ALA A 345 -23.43 43.67 38.22
CA ALA A 345 -22.41 44.08 39.21
C ALA A 345 -21.07 43.35 38.91
N PRO A 346 -19.90 44.02 39.02
CA PRO A 346 -18.61 43.39 38.74
C PRO A 346 -18.12 42.60 39.97
N VAL A 347 -17.89 41.30 39.81
CA VAL A 347 -17.27 40.46 40.83
C VAL A 347 -15.75 40.50 40.67
N LYS A 348 -15.06 40.92 41.74
CA LYS A 348 -13.60 40.93 41.92
C LYS A 348 -12.99 39.54 41.66
N PRO A 349 -11.81 39.43 41.01
CA PRO A 349 -11.11 38.15 40.90
C PRO A 349 -10.55 37.72 42.26
N ALA A 350 -10.81 36.45 42.62
CA ALA A 350 -10.22 35.78 43.78
C ALA A 350 -8.70 35.55 43.58
N PRO A 351 -7.88 35.54 44.65
CA PRO A 351 -6.43 35.44 44.54
C PRO A 351 -5.97 34.05 44.09
N ALA A 352 -4.94 34.02 43.24
CA ALA A 352 -4.31 32.80 42.75
C ALA A 352 -3.67 31.98 43.90
N PRO A 353 -3.74 30.64 43.87
CA PRO A 353 -3.10 29.80 44.87
C PRO A 353 -1.56 29.86 44.77
N VAL A 354 -0.93 30.09 45.92
CA VAL A 354 0.53 30.11 46.11
C VAL A 354 1.09 28.69 45.95
N ILE A 355 1.98 28.51 44.97
CA ILE A 355 2.73 27.26 44.74
C ILE A 355 3.96 27.26 45.67
N PRO A 356 4.16 26.27 46.56
CA PRO A 356 5.38 26.17 47.35
C PRO A 356 6.59 25.78 46.48
N PRO A 357 7.81 26.27 46.80
CA PRO A 357 9.00 26.00 45.99
C PRO A 357 9.39 24.51 46.05
N ARG A 358 9.76 23.96 44.88
CA ARG A 358 10.31 22.60 44.74
C ARG A 358 11.61 22.45 45.55
N PRO A 359 11.81 21.32 46.25
CA PRO A 359 13.10 21.03 46.88
C PRO A 359 14.20 20.86 45.82
N ALA A 360 15.38 21.40 46.12
CA ALA A 360 16.56 21.35 45.27
C ALA A 360 17.02 19.90 45.07
N VAL A 361 17.07 19.46 43.81
CA VAL A 361 17.70 18.20 43.41
C VAL A 361 19.21 18.36 43.56
N GLN A 362 19.80 17.70 44.54
CA GLN A 362 21.26 17.53 44.64
C GLN A 362 21.74 16.68 43.45
N ARG A 363 22.69 17.23 42.67
CA ARG A 363 23.39 16.49 41.62
C ARG A 363 24.40 15.52 42.26
N PRO A 364 24.48 14.25 41.82
CA PRO A 364 25.56 13.36 42.24
C PRO A 364 26.90 13.86 41.70
N ALA A 365 27.87 14.01 42.60
CA ALA A 365 29.25 14.37 42.30
C ALA A 365 30.04 13.14 41.81
N THR A 366 29.80 12.70 40.57
CA THR A 366 30.59 11.62 39.93
C THR A 366 30.95 11.87 38.46
N ALA A 367 30.55 12.99 37.86
CA ALA A 367 30.86 13.28 36.44
C ALA A 367 32.19 14.03 36.19
N ALA A 368 32.87 14.51 37.24
CA ALA A 368 34.09 15.31 37.11
C ALA A 368 35.40 14.48 37.17
N SER A 369 35.37 13.25 37.68
CA SER A 369 36.54 12.36 37.73
C SER A 369 36.83 11.69 36.38
N ASP A 370 35.80 11.37 35.61
CA ASP A 370 35.93 10.53 34.41
C ASP A 370 36.46 11.32 33.21
N GLN A 371 36.20 12.63 33.16
CA GLN A 371 36.73 13.53 32.12
C GLN A 371 38.23 13.83 32.33
N ALA A 372 38.70 13.82 33.57
CA ALA A 372 40.12 14.03 33.90
C ALA A 372 40.98 12.80 33.53
N GLU A 373 40.42 11.59 33.61
CA GLU A 373 41.13 10.37 33.23
C GLU A 373 41.14 10.16 31.70
N ALA A 374 40.07 10.53 31.00
CA ALA A 374 40.02 10.51 29.53
C ALA A 374 41.03 11.51 28.91
N ALA A 375 41.18 12.70 29.49
CA ALA A 375 42.15 13.70 29.03
C ALA A 375 43.62 13.26 29.24
N ARG A 376 43.92 12.52 30.32
CA ARG A 376 45.26 11.96 30.56
C ARG A 376 45.62 10.85 29.56
N ARG A 377 44.64 10.08 29.09
CA ARG A 377 44.86 9.03 28.07
C ARG A 377 45.12 9.60 26.68
N LEU A 378 44.55 10.76 26.33
CA LEU A 378 44.86 11.44 25.07
C LEU A 378 46.24 12.12 25.05
N ALA A 379 46.76 12.56 26.20
CA ALA A 379 48.06 13.23 26.29
C ALA A 379 49.28 12.27 26.24
N ALA A 380 49.08 10.96 26.38
CA ALA A 380 50.15 9.96 26.40
C ALA A 380 50.55 9.41 25.01
N ALA A 381 49.85 9.79 23.93
CA ALA A 381 50.15 9.34 22.58
C ALA A 381 51.10 10.34 21.87
N ARG A 382 52.42 10.10 21.96
CA ARG A 382 53.42 10.82 21.15
C ARG A 382 53.42 10.34 19.68
N PRO A 383 53.73 11.22 18.71
CA PRO A 383 53.77 10.87 17.30
C PRO A 383 55.09 10.16 16.95
N GLY A 384 55.01 8.94 16.41
CA GLY A 384 56.18 8.16 16.04
C GLY A 384 55.88 7.17 14.91
N THR A 385 56.55 7.41 13.78
CA THR A 385 56.83 6.48 12.67
C THR A 385 55.65 5.98 11.83
N ALA A 386 55.56 6.56 10.62
CA ALA A 386 54.76 6.06 9.51
C ALA A 386 55.20 4.65 9.07
N ARG A 387 54.21 3.79 8.82
CA ARG A 387 54.38 2.51 8.10
C ARG A 387 53.34 2.50 6.95
N PRO A 388 53.73 2.23 5.70
CA PRO A 388 52.81 2.32 4.58
C PRO A 388 51.80 1.16 4.60
N ALA A 389 50.54 1.47 4.26
CA ALA A 389 49.46 0.51 4.10
C ALA A 389 49.69 -0.41 2.88
N PRO A 390 49.20 -1.66 2.89
CA PRO A 390 49.37 -2.60 1.78
C PRO A 390 48.58 -2.16 0.55
N ARG A 391 49.19 -2.28 -0.63
CA ARG A 391 48.58 -1.99 -1.95
C ARG A 391 47.38 -2.92 -2.18
N GLY A 392 46.20 -2.35 -2.42
CA GLY A 392 45.03 -3.06 -2.92
C GLY A 392 45.19 -3.50 -4.40
N PRO A 393 44.35 -4.43 -4.88
CA PRO A 393 44.48 -5.01 -6.21
C PRO A 393 44.16 -4.00 -7.34
N ILE A 394 44.92 -4.12 -8.44
CA ILE A 394 44.88 -3.28 -9.64
C ILE A 394 43.56 -3.51 -10.41
N PRO A 395 42.86 -2.45 -10.88
CA PRO A 395 41.69 -2.62 -11.74
C PRO A 395 42.07 -3.09 -13.16
N PRO A 396 41.25 -3.91 -13.84
CA PRO A 396 41.56 -4.41 -15.18
C PRO A 396 41.53 -3.29 -16.24
N ARG A 397 42.43 -3.39 -17.23
CA ARG A 397 42.55 -2.44 -18.36
C ARG A 397 41.27 -2.38 -19.20
N PRO A 398 40.91 -1.20 -19.75
CA PRO A 398 39.84 -1.09 -20.73
C PRO A 398 40.21 -1.79 -22.06
N PRO A 399 39.23 -2.34 -22.80
CA PRO A 399 39.47 -2.99 -24.08
C PRO A 399 39.85 -1.98 -25.18
N SER A 400 40.76 -2.39 -26.06
CA SER A 400 41.27 -1.63 -27.20
C SER A 400 40.17 -1.30 -28.22
N PRO A 401 40.21 -0.13 -28.89
CA PRO A 401 39.26 0.19 -29.94
C PRO A 401 39.49 -0.68 -31.20
N PRO A 402 38.44 -0.97 -31.99
CA PRO A 402 38.55 -1.76 -33.21
C PRO A 402 39.32 -1.01 -34.32
N PRO A 403 40.02 -1.71 -35.21
CA PRO A 403 40.85 -1.09 -36.24
C PRO A 403 40.01 -0.40 -37.33
N ALA A 404 40.50 0.75 -37.77
CA ALA A 404 39.93 1.55 -38.85
C ALA A 404 40.09 0.86 -40.21
N ASN A 405 38.99 0.76 -40.97
CA ASN A 405 38.97 0.32 -42.36
C ASN A 405 39.74 1.30 -43.26
N ARG A 406 40.79 0.81 -43.95
CA ARG A 406 41.30 1.41 -45.18
C ARG A 406 40.87 0.56 -46.38
N PRO A 407 40.64 1.18 -47.56
CA PRO A 407 40.10 0.50 -48.72
C PRO A 407 41.21 -0.13 -49.59
N GLY A 408 40.95 -1.32 -50.12
CA GLY A 408 41.78 -1.98 -51.13
C GLY A 408 41.16 -3.33 -51.54
N GLY A 409 40.66 -3.42 -52.78
CA GLY A 409 40.20 -4.69 -53.38
C GLY A 409 41.38 -5.52 -53.92
N PRO A 410 41.19 -6.31 -55.01
CA PRO A 410 40.14 -7.29 -55.29
C PRO A 410 40.74 -8.73 -55.35
N GLY A 411 39.95 -9.79 -55.15
CA GLY A 411 40.49 -11.14 -55.33
C GLY A 411 39.61 -12.33 -54.94
N VAL A 412 38.90 -12.85 -55.95
CA VAL A 412 38.77 -14.28 -56.32
C VAL A 412 38.38 -15.33 -55.24
N GLY A 413 37.18 -15.92 -55.43
CA GLY A 413 37.11 -17.37 -55.72
C GLY A 413 36.25 -18.28 -54.84
N LYS A 414 35.15 -18.78 -55.45
CA LYS A 414 34.50 -20.11 -55.28
C LYS A 414 33.77 -20.34 -53.94
N ASN A 415 32.62 -21.02 -53.84
CA ASN A 415 31.84 -21.86 -54.76
C ASN A 415 30.44 -22.09 -54.12
N GLN A 416 29.39 -22.24 -54.96
CA GLN A 416 28.24 -23.18 -54.87
C GLN A 416 27.33 -23.15 -53.60
N GLN A 417 26.00 -23.29 -53.63
CA GLN A 417 25.03 -23.81 -54.61
C GLN A 417 23.60 -23.49 -54.10
N THR A 418 22.68 -23.12 -55.02
CA THR A 418 21.23 -23.51 -55.16
C THR A 418 20.34 -23.65 -53.91
N THR A 419 19.08 -23.19 -53.80
CA THR A 419 17.90 -23.08 -54.71
C THR A 419 16.82 -22.42 -53.82
N GLY A 420 15.98 -21.45 -54.19
CA GLY A 420 14.94 -21.45 -55.20
C GLY A 420 13.64 -20.88 -54.59
N GLN A 421 13.10 -19.78 -55.13
CA GLN A 421 11.69 -19.39 -54.98
C GLN A 421 11.27 -18.48 -56.16
N PRO A 422 10.03 -18.59 -56.70
CA PRO A 422 9.68 -18.07 -58.01
C PRO A 422 9.02 -16.68 -58.00
N ARG A 423 9.20 -15.98 -59.12
CA ARG A 423 8.53 -14.74 -59.58
C ARG A 423 7.02 -14.91 -59.79
N PRO A 424 6.29 -13.79 -59.88
CA PRO A 424 5.34 -13.57 -60.96
C PRO A 424 5.79 -12.48 -61.96
N GLU A 425 5.24 -12.57 -63.16
CA GLU A 425 5.60 -11.90 -64.40
C GLU A 425 5.07 -10.46 -64.54
N ASN A 426 5.71 -9.78 -65.50
CA ASN A 426 5.51 -8.45 -66.12
C ASN A 426 4.12 -8.34 -66.82
N PRO A 427 3.61 -7.15 -67.27
CA PRO A 427 4.27 -6.39 -68.34
C PRO A 427 4.09 -4.85 -68.39
N LYS A 428 5.12 -4.21 -68.95
CA LYS A 428 5.23 -3.05 -69.89
C LYS A 428 4.33 -1.79 -69.80
N PRO A 429 4.89 -0.62 -70.19
CA PRO A 429 4.23 0.70 -70.18
C PRO A 429 3.57 1.05 -71.52
N GLU A 430 2.52 1.87 -71.50
CA GLU A 430 2.02 2.56 -72.69
C GLU A 430 1.45 3.95 -72.34
N CYS A 431 1.82 4.93 -73.16
CA CYS A 431 1.41 6.33 -73.12
C CYS A 431 -0.08 6.51 -73.43
N ARG A 432 -0.74 7.50 -72.80
CA ARG A 432 -1.70 8.37 -73.52
C ARG A 432 -2.02 9.67 -72.77
N GLU A 433 -1.93 10.77 -73.51
CA GLU A 433 -2.52 12.08 -73.26
C GLU A 433 -4.05 12.07 -73.15
N ASP A 434 -4.57 13.17 -72.57
CA ASP A 434 -5.89 13.81 -72.71
C ASP A 434 -6.72 13.94 -71.42
N ARG A 435 -6.54 15.05 -70.70
CA ARG A 435 -7.53 16.17 -70.58
C ARG A 435 -7.15 17.18 -69.49
#